data_AF-A0A1Y2X1G5-F1
#
_entry.id   AF-A0A1Y2X1G5-F1
#
_cell.length_a   1.000
_cell.length_b   1.000
_cell.length_c   1.000
_cell.angle_alpha   90.00
_cell.angle_beta   90.00
_cell.angle_gamma   90.00
#
_symmetry.space_group_name_H-M   'P 1'
#
loop_
_entity.id
_entity.type
_entity.pdbx_description
1 polymer ?
#
loop_
_entity_poly.entity_id
_entity_poly.type
_entity_poly.pdbx_seq_one_letter_code
_entity_poly.pdbx_strand_id
1 'polypeptide(L)'
;MFSFSAPSVYQSSKCFVTYGVMGHPDPDNLPKKGKPWSTLLSQDFVHRVDLILPAELVQIVKDKLTSDPGRTPIFYKVIMKLGQVLEGDFFTEYIKIGVLTMYLDKETYERAGLVGKPHGVKGKRGLKPRWIVQFDLRSPSMLHGKKGFDRLVYACKNVFNAPVTWLFHNLSKTPVPDPLSQHYPVKYTSYPRISEDISKKIPSLKPPVTILTNQSRSDLDEFATDIYEWLSLVRLDSPRINVDDKIDSYLSSYTVPGDPDDVSEGKLCRVSWQGFIPPRWTQQTLADVILALPSKSWFSLSTTTFARDIVGDSADCTIFRPPNASGEYILWDIRKHN
;
A
#
# COMPACT_ATOMS: atom_id res chain seq x y z
N MET A 1 -14.57 0.86 -41.38
CA MET A 1 -15.39 1.14 -40.17
C MET A 1 -14.72 0.42 -39.02
N PHE A 2 -13.95 1.11 -38.18
CA PHE A 2 -13.29 0.48 -37.04
C PHE A 2 -14.30 0.41 -35.89
N SER A 3 -14.81 -0.79 -35.61
CA SER A 3 -15.63 -1.06 -34.43
C SER A 3 -14.72 -1.02 -33.21
N PHE A 4 -14.83 0.03 -32.40
CA PHE A 4 -14.27 0.02 -31.05
C PHE A 4 -15.23 -0.75 -30.14
N SER A 5 -14.71 -1.69 -29.36
CA SER A 5 -15.48 -2.34 -28.31
C SER A 5 -15.95 -1.29 -27.31
N ALA A 6 -17.24 -1.31 -26.96
CA ALA A 6 -17.75 -0.48 -25.89
C ALA A 6 -17.04 -0.88 -24.59
N PRO A 7 -16.38 0.05 -23.86
CA PRO A 7 -15.73 -0.31 -22.61
C PRO A 7 -16.79 -0.74 -21.59
N SER A 8 -16.60 -1.93 -21.00
CA SER A 8 -17.49 -2.45 -19.97
C SER A 8 -17.62 -1.47 -18.79
N VAL A 9 -18.75 -1.50 -18.12
CA VAL A 9 -19.06 -0.67 -16.95
C VAL A 9 -18.17 -1.02 -15.74
N TYR A 10 -17.47 -2.17 -15.79
CA TYR A 10 -16.55 -2.67 -14.78
C TYR A 10 -15.13 -2.73 -15.35
N GLN A 11 -14.37 -1.64 -15.29
CA GLN A 11 -12.91 -1.74 -15.43
C GLN A 11 -12.34 -2.04 -14.05
N SER A 12 -12.19 -3.33 -13.73
CA SER A 12 -11.58 -3.79 -12.49
C SER A 12 -10.09 -3.45 -12.44
N SER A 13 -9.56 -3.14 -11.26
CA SER A 13 -8.12 -3.12 -10.99
C SER A 13 -7.50 -4.45 -11.42
N LYS A 14 -6.33 -4.41 -12.06
CA LYS A 14 -5.64 -5.64 -12.49
C LYS A 14 -4.85 -6.20 -11.32
N CYS A 15 -5.16 -7.42 -10.92
CA CYS A 15 -4.36 -8.21 -9.99
C CYS A 15 -3.35 -9.06 -10.78
N PHE A 16 -2.07 -8.90 -10.48
CA PHE A 16 -0.99 -9.72 -11.03
C PHE A 16 -0.51 -10.70 -9.97
N VAL A 17 -0.68 -11.99 -10.22
CA VAL A 17 -0.15 -13.05 -9.37
C VAL A 17 1.29 -13.38 -9.80
N THR A 18 2.17 -13.64 -8.83
CA THR A 18 3.53 -14.11 -9.08
C THR A 18 3.91 -15.14 -8.03
N TYR A 19 4.19 -16.37 -8.47
CA TYR A 19 4.91 -17.35 -7.67
C TYR A 19 6.40 -17.21 -7.92
N GLY A 20 7.21 -17.17 -6.86
CA GLY A 20 8.64 -16.96 -7.02
C GLY A 20 9.46 -17.43 -5.82
N VAL A 21 10.78 -17.32 -5.97
CA VAL A 21 11.74 -17.64 -4.93
C VAL A 21 12.40 -16.35 -4.45
N MET A 22 12.58 -16.22 -3.14
CA MET A 22 13.27 -15.14 -2.45
C MET A 22 14.45 -15.71 -1.66
N GLY A 23 15.61 -15.07 -1.80
CA GLY A 23 16.77 -15.37 -0.96
C GLY A 23 16.59 -14.89 0.47
N HIS A 24 17.46 -15.38 1.37
CA HIS A 24 17.49 -14.89 2.75
C HIS A 24 17.85 -13.39 2.77
N PRO A 25 17.04 -12.52 3.40
CA PRO A 25 17.31 -11.08 3.40
C PRO A 25 18.50 -10.74 4.30
N ASP A 26 19.35 -9.84 3.83
CA ASP A 26 20.41 -9.22 4.64
C ASP A 26 19.87 -7.92 5.26
N PRO A 27 19.78 -7.81 6.60
CA PRO A 27 19.29 -6.61 7.29
C PRO A 27 19.99 -5.31 6.87
N ASP A 28 21.28 -5.38 6.56
CA ASP A 28 22.10 -4.20 6.27
C ASP A 28 22.01 -3.80 4.79
N ASN A 29 21.58 -4.73 3.93
CA ASN A 29 21.52 -4.52 2.49
C ASN A 29 20.29 -5.19 1.84
N LEU A 30 19.12 -4.64 2.11
CA LEU A 30 17.87 -5.17 1.55
C LEU A 30 17.80 -5.02 0.01
N PRO A 31 17.32 -6.06 -0.71
CA PRO A 31 17.25 -6.02 -2.16
C PRO A 31 16.31 -4.91 -2.65
N LYS A 32 16.77 -4.05 -3.54
CA LYS A 32 15.96 -2.95 -4.13
C LYS A 32 15.29 -3.34 -5.45
N LYS A 33 15.74 -4.44 -6.05
CA LYS A 33 15.30 -4.95 -7.35
C LYS A 33 14.73 -6.35 -7.17
N GLY A 34 13.94 -6.77 -8.14
CA GLY A 34 13.28 -8.08 -8.13
C GLY A 34 12.07 -8.12 -7.21
N LYS A 35 11.11 -8.99 -7.56
CA LYS A 35 9.94 -9.23 -6.74
C LYS A 35 10.30 -10.07 -5.51
N PRO A 36 9.64 -9.86 -4.36
CA PRO A 36 8.56 -8.89 -4.15
C PRO A 36 9.06 -7.49 -3.72
N TRP A 37 10.36 -7.31 -3.51
CA TRP A 37 10.94 -6.09 -2.96
C TRP A 37 10.69 -4.84 -3.80
N SER A 38 10.86 -4.94 -5.11
CA SER A 38 10.61 -3.82 -6.03
C SER A 38 9.13 -3.43 -6.06
N THR A 39 8.22 -4.36 -5.78
CA THR A 39 6.77 -4.10 -5.73
C THR A 39 6.44 -3.25 -4.51
N LEU A 40 6.93 -3.62 -3.31
CA LEU A 40 6.78 -2.81 -2.10
C LEU A 40 7.37 -1.40 -2.29
N LEU A 41 8.60 -1.31 -2.81
CA LEU A 41 9.28 -0.03 -3.01
C LEU A 41 8.64 0.86 -4.08
N SER A 42 7.89 0.30 -5.02
CA SER A 42 7.15 1.06 -6.04
C SER A 42 5.83 1.66 -5.53
N GLN A 43 5.37 1.26 -4.35
CA GLN A 43 4.19 1.88 -3.74
C GLN A 43 4.50 3.33 -3.36
N ASP A 44 3.47 4.16 -3.30
CA ASP A 44 3.56 5.48 -2.68
C ASP A 44 3.51 5.33 -1.14
N PHE A 45 2.91 6.27 -0.42
CA PHE A 45 2.64 6.06 1.00
C PHE A 45 1.56 5.00 1.22
N VAL A 46 1.87 4.11 2.15
CA VAL A 46 1.02 3.01 2.59
C VAL A 46 0.13 3.50 3.72
N HIS A 47 -1.17 3.26 3.59
CA HIS A 47 -2.16 3.61 4.60
C HIS A 47 -2.26 2.54 5.68
N ARG A 48 -2.22 1.27 5.26
CA ARG A 48 -2.43 0.12 6.14
C ARG A 48 -1.48 -1.02 5.79
N VAL A 49 -0.96 -1.67 6.82
CA VAL A 49 -0.15 -2.89 6.71
C VAL A 49 -0.78 -3.94 7.61
N ASP A 50 -1.07 -5.12 7.07
CA ASP A 50 -1.62 -6.24 7.84
C ASP A 50 -0.67 -7.43 7.72
N LEU A 51 -0.22 -7.96 8.85
CA LEU A 51 0.55 -9.20 8.94
C LEU A 51 -0.33 -10.28 9.56
N ILE A 52 -0.47 -11.41 8.88
CA ILE A 52 -1.23 -12.58 9.32
C ILE A 52 -0.27 -13.76 9.48
N LEU A 53 -0.35 -14.46 10.61
CA LEU A 53 0.47 -15.61 10.94
C LEU A 53 -0.24 -16.52 11.97
N PRO A 54 0.25 -17.75 12.19
CA PRO A 54 -0.17 -18.56 13.33
C PRO A 54 -0.01 -17.83 14.67
N ALA A 55 -0.99 -17.94 15.55
CA ALA A 55 -1.05 -17.19 16.81
C ALA A 55 0.16 -17.43 17.72
N GLU A 56 0.66 -18.66 17.76
CA GLU A 56 1.82 -19.07 18.56
C GLU A 56 3.13 -18.37 18.16
N LEU A 57 3.20 -17.78 16.96
CA LEU A 57 4.37 -17.08 16.46
C LEU A 57 4.31 -15.56 16.69
N VAL A 58 3.19 -15.04 17.20
CA VAL A 58 3.01 -13.58 17.33
C VAL A 58 4.03 -12.94 18.25
N GLN A 59 4.39 -13.62 19.35
CA GLN A 59 5.28 -13.03 20.34
C GLN A 59 6.70 -12.85 19.77
N ILE A 60 7.19 -13.82 19.00
CA ILE A 60 8.48 -13.75 18.30
C ILE A 60 8.55 -12.52 17.40
N VAL A 61 7.47 -12.26 16.65
CA VAL A 61 7.37 -11.10 15.75
C VAL A 61 7.24 -9.80 16.54
N LYS A 62 6.41 -9.77 17.59
CA LYS A 62 6.28 -8.58 18.44
C LYS A 62 7.63 -8.18 19.01
N ASP A 63 8.35 -9.11 19.64
CA ASP A 63 9.64 -8.85 20.25
C ASP A 63 10.63 -8.28 19.23
N LYS A 64 10.67 -8.85 18.01
CA LYS A 64 11.52 -8.34 16.92
C LYS A 64 11.11 -6.95 16.44
N LEU A 65 9.82 -6.68 16.29
CA LEU A 65 9.32 -5.41 15.75
C LEU A 65 9.34 -4.29 16.79
N THR A 66 9.25 -4.62 18.08
CA THR A 66 9.30 -3.65 19.19
C THR A 66 10.70 -3.48 19.79
N SER A 67 11.69 -4.30 19.41
CA SER A 67 13.05 -4.21 19.96
C SER A 67 13.72 -2.87 19.67
N ASP A 68 13.34 -2.19 18.60
CA ASP A 68 13.82 -0.86 18.23
C ASP A 68 12.64 0.13 18.21
N PRO A 69 12.48 0.96 19.26
CA PRO A 69 11.43 1.98 19.32
C PRO A 69 11.49 2.98 18.15
N GLY A 70 12.67 3.20 17.57
CA GLY A 70 12.87 4.05 16.40
C GLY A 70 12.26 3.50 15.12
N ARG A 71 11.88 2.21 15.09
CA ARG A 71 11.25 1.58 13.93
C ARG A 71 9.75 1.83 13.83
N THR A 72 9.09 2.31 14.87
CA THR A 72 7.64 2.55 14.77
C THR A 72 7.36 3.72 13.80
N PRO A 73 6.54 3.56 12.75
CA PRO A 73 6.30 4.63 11.79
C PRO A 73 5.68 5.87 12.45
N ILE A 74 6.35 7.00 12.30
CA ILE A 74 5.88 8.30 12.78
C ILE A 74 5.53 9.15 11.56
N PHE A 75 4.42 9.87 11.61
CA PHE A 75 4.09 10.91 10.63
C PHE A 75 3.49 12.11 11.34
N TYR A 76 3.38 13.21 10.62
CA TYR A 76 2.87 14.47 11.14
C TYR A 76 1.66 14.91 10.33
N LYS A 77 0.66 15.46 11.02
CA LYS A 77 -0.42 16.21 10.41
C LYS A 77 -0.13 17.69 10.61
N VAL A 78 -0.08 18.47 9.53
CA VAL A 78 0.19 19.91 9.59
C VAL A 78 -0.82 20.66 8.73
N ILE A 79 -1.28 21.81 9.22
CA ILE A 79 -2.24 22.65 8.51
C ILE A 79 -1.50 23.88 7.99
N MET A 80 -1.27 23.94 6.68
CA MET A 80 -0.51 25.02 6.06
C MET A 80 -0.90 25.19 4.59
N LYS A 81 -0.61 26.37 4.03
CA LYS A 81 -0.87 26.69 2.61
C LYS A 81 0.18 26.02 1.72
N LEU A 82 -0.18 25.75 0.47
CA LEU A 82 0.78 25.23 -0.52
C LEU A 82 1.98 26.17 -0.71
N GLY A 83 1.75 27.49 -0.69
CA GLY A 83 2.84 28.47 -0.78
C GLY A 83 3.89 28.30 0.31
N GLN A 84 3.49 27.97 1.54
CA GLN A 84 4.41 27.75 2.67
C GLN A 84 5.26 26.48 2.51
N VAL A 85 4.79 25.50 1.73
CA VAL A 85 5.56 24.29 1.37
C VAL A 85 6.62 24.60 0.32
N LEU A 86 6.38 25.62 -0.52
CA LEU A 86 7.20 25.99 -1.68
C LEU A 86 8.09 27.21 -1.41
N GLU A 87 8.20 27.67 -0.17
CA GLU A 87 8.97 28.84 0.23
C GLU A 87 9.90 28.52 1.42
N GLY A 88 10.97 29.31 1.55
CA GLY A 88 11.89 29.28 2.68
C GLY A 88 12.62 27.95 2.91
N ASP A 89 12.92 27.68 4.17
CA ASP A 89 13.69 26.50 4.60
C ASP A 89 12.90 25.21 4.40
N PHE A 90 11.56 25.26 4.52
CA PHE A 90 10.73 24.07 4.28
C PHE A 90 10.92 23.54 2.86
N PHE A 91 10.88 24.44 1.87
CA PHE A 91 11.13 24.08 0.49
C PHE A 91 12.54 23.54 0.30
N THR A 92 13.55 24.26 0.80
CA THR A 92 14.96 23.95 0.54
C THR A 92 15.41 22.64 1.20
N GLU A 93 15.01 22.40 2.43
CA GLU A 93 15.44 21.25 3.23
C GLU A 93 14.63 19.99 2.94
N TYR A 94 13.31 20.10 2.70
CA TYR A 94 12.44 18.93 2.56
C TYR A 94 11.98 18.61 1.14
N ILE A 95 11.70 19.62 0.31
CA ILE A 95 10.87 19.44 -0.89
C ILE A 95 11.61 19.67 -2.21
N LYS A 96 12.67 20.49 -2.21
CA LYS A 96 13.34 21.01 -3.42
C LYS A 96 13.75 19.93 -4.43
N ILE A 97 14.02 18.72 -3.95
CA ILE A 97 14.43 17.59 -4.80
C ILE A 97 13.28 16.72 -5.32
N GLY A 98 12.03 17.14 -5.12
CA GLY A 98 10.82 16.36 -5.41
C GLY A 98 10.03 16.80 -6.65
N VAL A 99 9.00 16.03 -6.95
CA VAL A 99 7.98 16.35 -7.96
C VAL A 99 6.67 16.66 -7.23
N LEU A 100 6.18 17.89 -7.37
CA LEU A 100 4.85 18.26 -6.90
C LEU A 100 3.81 17.79 -7.91
N THR A 101 2.91 16.90 -7.48
CA THR A 101 1.77 16.45 -8.28
C THR A 101 0.48 16.89 -7.60
N MET A 102 -0.37 17.64 -8.30
CA MET A 102 -1.66 18.12 -7.82
C MET A 102 -2.79 17.61 -8.70
N TYR A 103 -3.88 17.15 -8.06
CA TYR A 103 -5.10 16.72 -8.73
C TYR A 103 -6.18 17.75 -8.46
N LEU A 104 -6.51 18.54 -9.48
CA LEU A 104 -7.41 19.70 -9.36
C LEU A 104 -8.76 19.39 -10.00
N ASP A 105 -9.85 19.90 -9.44
CA ASP A 105 -11.10 19.99 -10.20
C ASP A 105 -11.00 21.06 -11.30
N LYS A 106 -12.00 21.07 -12.19
CA LYS A 106 -12.05 21.97 -13.33
C LYS A 106 -11.92 23.43 -12.92
N GLU A 107 -12.73 23.86 -11.94
CA GLU A 107 -12.80 25.26 -11.53
C GLU A 107 -11.47 25.74 -10.96
N THR A 108 -10.88 24.96 -10.04
CA THR A 108 -9.59 25.26 -9.43
C THR A 108 -8.48 25.27 -10.47
N TYR A 109 -8.50 24.31 -11.41
CA TYR A 109 -7.53 24.22 -12.49
C TYR A 109 -7.55 25.45 -13.41
N GLU A 110 -8.74 25.81 -13.91
CA GLU A 110 -8.94 26.95 -14.81
C GLU A 110 -8.56 28.27 -14.14
N ARG A 111 -8.94 28.46 -12.86
CA ARG A 111 -8.55 29.63 -12.06
C ARG A 111 -7.04 29.70 -11.80
N ALA A 112 -6.39 28.56 -11.55
CA ALA A 112 -4.96 28.52 -11.29
C ALA A 112 -4.12 28.85 -12.53
N GLY A 113 -4.65 28.64 -13.73
CA GLY A 113 -3.97 28.94 -14.99
C GLY A 113 -2.68 28.14 -15.19
N LEU A 114 -2.60 26.94 -14.59
CA LEU A 114 -1.43 26.07 -14.65
C LEU A 114 -1.51 25.09 -15.82
N VAL A 115 -0.36 24.63 -16.29
CA VAL A 115 -0.31 23.62 -17.36
C VAL A 115 -0.53 22.24 -16.74
N GLY A 116 -1.57 21.55 -17.16
CA GLY A 116 -1.94 20.22 -16.69
C GLY A 116 -2.53 19.37 -17.79
N LYS A 117 -2.83 18.12 -17.45
CA LYS A 117 -3.43 17.13 -18.35
C LYS A 117 -4.74 16.64 -17.74
N PRO A 118 -5.78 16.37 -18.53
CA PRO A 118 -6.97 15.71 -18.00
C PRO A 118 -6.57 14.33 -17.43
N HIS A 119 -7.13 14.00 -16.27
CA HIS A 119 -6.93 12.74 -15.56
C HIS A 119 -8.22 11.95 -15.51
N GLY A 120 -8.11 10.63 -15.76
CA GLY A 120 -9.24 9.73 -15.91
C GLY A 120 -9.82 9.68 -17.31
N VAL A 121 -10.76 8.76 -17.53
CA VAL A 121 -11.40 8.53 -18.83
C VAL A 121 -12.19 9.78 -19.24
N LYS A 122 -11.86 10.33 -20.41
CA LYS A 122 -12.60 11.45 -21.00
C LYS A 122 -14.08 11.07 -21.16
N GLY A 123 -14.95 11.67 -20.36
CA GLY A 123 -16.39 11.73 -20.62
C GLY A 123 -17.19 10.45 -20.35
N LYS A 124 -17.58 10.23 -19.09
CA LYS A 124 -18.80 9.47 -18.75
C LYS A 124 -19.67 10.31 -17.80
N ARG A 125 -21.01 10.22 -17.97
CA ARG A 125 -22.01 10.85 -17.08
C ARG A 125 -21.73 10.42 -15.63
N GLY A 126 -21.53 11.38 -14.72
CA GLY A 126 -21.38 11.12 -13.27
C GLY A 126 -19.96 11.23 -12.71
N LEU A 127 -18.91 11.20 -13.54
CA LEU A 127 -17.54 11.39 -13.06
C LEU A 127 -17.14 12.87 -13.14
N LYS A 128 -16.66 13.45 -12.03
CA LYS A 128 -16.07 14.80 -12.03
C LYS A 128 -14.66 14.72 -12.62
N PRO A 129 -14.40 15.27 -13.82
CA PRO A 129 -13.07 15.23 -14.40
C PRO A 129 -12.07 15.96 -13.48
N ARG A 130 -10.86 15.40 -13.37
CA ARG A 130 -9.73 16.01 -12.66
C ARG A 130 -8.64 16.40 -13.65
N TRP A 131 -7.81 17.35 -13.27
CA TRP A 131 -6.61 17.73 -14.00
C TRP A 131 -5.39 17.44 -13.14
N ILE A 132 -4.43 16.70 -13.70
CA ILE A 132 -3.11 16.51 -13.10
C ILE A 132 -2.22 17.67 -13.52
N VAL A 133 -1.71 18.40 -12.54
CA VAL A 133 -0.66 19.40 -12.70
C VAL A 133 0.61 18.87 -12.02
N GLN A 134 1.73 18.87 -12.75
CA GLN A 134 3.00 18.31 -12.28
C GLN A 134 4.14 19.29 -12.45
N PHE A 135 4.92 19.48 -11.40
CA PHE A 135 6.13 20.29 -11.39
C PHE A 135 7.31 19.47 -10.87
N ASP A 136 8.34 19.28 -11.70
CA ASP A 136 9.65 18.87 -11.22
C ASP A 136 10.34 20.08 -10.60
N LEU A 137 10.40 20.13 -9.27
CA LEU A 137 10.89 21.29 -8.52
C LEU A 137 12.41 21.49 -8.67
N ARG A 138 13.12 20.52 -9.26
CA ARG A 138 14.54 20.65 -9.63
C ARG A 138 14.77 21.18 -11.04
N SER A 139 13.72 21.28 -11.85
CA SER A 139 13.84 21.77 -13.22
C SER A 139 14.42 23.20 -13.26
N PRO A 140 15.25 23.56 -14.24
CA PRO A 140 15.72 24.94 -14.42
C PRO A 140 14.59 25.98 -14.55
N SER A 141 13.39 25.53 -14.95
CA SER A 141 12.19 26.36 -15.04
C SER A 141 11.54 26.67 -13.68
N MET A 142 11.89 25.91 -12.64
CA MET A 142 11.39 26.03 -11.26
C MET A 142 12.34 26.80 -10.34
N LEU A 143 13.34 27.47 -10.90
CA LEU A 143 14.19 28.40 -10.15
C LEU A 143 13.45 29.72 -9.88
N HIS A 144 13.73 30.36 -8.75
CA HIS A 144 13.19 31.68 -8.42
C HIS A 144 13.47 32.71 -9.53
N GLY A 145 12.45 33.50 -9.89
CA GLY A 145 12.53 34.51 -10.95
C GLY A 145 12.36 33.95 -12.36
N LYS A 146 12.09 32.66 -12.52
CA LYS A 146 11.68 32.07 -13.80
C LYS A 146 10.17 32.06 -13.90
N LYS A 147 9.66 32.40 -15.10
CA LYS A 147 8.21 32.43 -15.41
C LYS A 147 7.46 31.17 -15.02
N GLY A 148 8.10 29.99 -15.07
CA GLY A 148 7.48 28.72 -14.67
C GLY A 148 7.18 28.69 -13.16
N PHE A 149 8.20 28.95 -12.34
CA PHE A 149 8.04 29.03 -10.89
C PHE A 149 7.14 30.19 -10.46
N ASP A 150 7.30 31.36 -11.06
CA ASP A 150 6.52 32.55 -10.70
C ASP A 150 5.01 32.35 -10.92
N ARG A 151 4.62 31.57 -11.96
CA ARG A 151 3.23 31.17 -12.17
C ARG A 151 2.69 30.27 -11.06
N LEU A 152 3.50 29.30 -10.60
CA LEU A 152 3.12 28.44 -9.48
C LEU A 152 2.97 29.24 -8.18
N VAL A 153 3.91 30.15 -7.90
CA VAL A 153 3.85 31.04 -6.73
C VAL A 153 2.63 31.97 -6.82
N TYR A 154 2.32 32.51 -8.00
CA TYR A 154 1.11 33.31 -8.22
C TYR A 154 -0.16 32.50 -7.93
N ALA A 155 -0.24 31.26 -8.43
CA ALA A 155 -1.37 30.38 -8.13
C ALA A 155 -1.47 30.07 -6.63
N CYS A 156 -0.36 29.91 -5.92
CA CYS A 156 -0.35 29.73 -4.46
C CYS A 156 -0.92 30.94 -3.72
N LYS A 157 -0.65 32.16 -4.19
CA LYS A 157 -1.12 33.41 -3.58
C LYS A 157 -2.60 33.71 -3.86
N ASN A 158 -3.09 33.37 -5.06
CA ASN A 158 -4.41 33.79 -5.52
C ASN A 158 -5.46 32.67 -5.55
N VAL A 159 -5.02 31.41 -5.65
CA VAL A 159 -5.92 30.26 -5.81
C VAL A 159 -5.73 29.24 -4.68
N PHE A 160 -4.51 28.80 -4.39
CA PHE A 160 -4.21 27.88 -3.27
C PHE A 160 -3.88 28.63 -1.97
N ASN A 161 -4.63 29.68 -1.70
CA ASN A 161 -4.36 30.62 -0.60
C ASN A 161 -5.01 30.22 0.73
N ALA A 162 -5.86 29.20 0.72
CA ALA A 162 -6.41 28.56 1.91
C ALA A 162 -5.44 27.48 2.44
N PRO A 163 -5.30 27.34 3.77
CA PRO A 163 -4.53 26.26 4.35
C PRO A 163 -5.23 24.91 4.09
N VAL A 164 -4.43 23.87 3.86
CA VAL A 164 -4.92 22.49 3.72
C VAL A 164 -4.24 21.59 4.73
N THR A 165 -4.85 20.44 5.00
CA THR A 165 -4.25 19.41 5.86
C THR A 165 -3.25 18.59 5.06
N TRP A 166 -2.01 18.58 5.50
CA TRP A 166 -0.94 17.75 4.96
C TRP A 166 -0.64 16.59 5.90
N LEU A 167 -0.38 15.42 5.32
CA LEU A 167 0.31 14.32 6.00
C LEU A 167 1.78 14.37 5.57
N PHE A 168 2.68 14.39 6.54
CA PHE A 168 4.11 14.58 6.32
C PHE A 168 4.91 13.47 7.01
N HIS A 169 5.87 12.90 6.29
CA HIS A 169 6.85 11.96 6.83
C HIS A 169 8.23 12.33 6.30
N ASN A 170 9.18 12.56 7.20
CA ASN A 170 10.55 12.85 6.83
C ASN A 170 11.30 11.54 6.54
N LEU A 171 11.69 11.31 5.29
CA LEU A 171 12.47 10.15 4.86
C LEU A 171 13.98 10.29 5.15
N SER A 172 14.41 11.48 5.60
CA SER A 172 15.80 11.88 5.81
C SER A 172 16.03 12.30 7.26
N LYS A 173 17.24 12.79 7.57
CA LYS A 173 17.51 13.42 8.87
C LYS A 173 16.72 14.72 9.00
N THR A 174 16.25 15.02 10.22
CA THR A 174 15.57 16.29 10.50
C THR A 174 16.59 17.43 10.52
N PRO A 175 16.41 18.50 9.75
CA PRO A 175 17.24 19.71 9.79
C PRO A 175 17.18 20.40 11.16
N VAL A 176 18.18 21.21 11.46
CA VAL A 176 18.24 22.02 12.68
C VAL A 176 18.52 23.48 12.29
N PRO A 177 17.59 24.43 12.53
CA PRO A 177 16.26 24.23 13.13
C PRO A 177 15.31 23.47 12.19
N ASP A 178 14.28 22.82 12.75
CA ASP A 178 13.28 22.08 11.96
C ASP A 178 12.25 23.05 11.33
N PRO A 179 12.20 23.16 9.98
CA PRO A 179 11.24 24.03 9.31
C PRO A 179 9.77 23.63 9.50
N LEU A 180 9.47 22.39 9.88
CA LEU A 180 8.12 21.93 10.14
C LEU A 180 7.58 22.49 11.48
N SER A 181 8.46 22.70 12.46
CA SER A 181 8.08 23.09 13.82
C SER A 181 7.34 24.43 13.90
N GLN A 182 7.63 25.38 12.99
CA GLN A 182 6.93 26.68 12.92
C GLN A 182 5.43 26.55 12.58
N HIS A 183 5.00 25.39 12.08
CA HIS A 183 3.63 25.12 11.66
C HIS A 183 2.85 24.28 12.68
N TYR A 184 3.37 24.12 13.91
CA TYR A 184 2.73 23.40 15.01
C TYR A 184 2.19 22.01 14.60
N PRO A 185 3.05 21.13 14.06
CA PRO A 185 2.63 19.84 13.55
C PRO A 185 2.11 18.94 14.67
N VAL A 186 1.06 18.15 14.40
CA VAL A 186 0.58 17.10 15.30
C VAL A 186 1.28 15.80 14.94
N LYS A 187 2.05 15.25 15.87
CA LYS A 187 2.77 13.98 15.72
C LYS A 187 1.82 12.79 15.91
N TYR A 188 1.88 11.82 15.01
CA TYR A 188 1.18 10.54 15.09
C TYR A 188 2.19 9.39 15.06
N THR A 189 1.99 8.40 15.91
CA THR A 189 2.78 7.18 15.96
C THR A 189 1.88 6.00 15.58
N SER A 190 2.29 5.23 14.57
CA SER A 190 1.51 4.11 14.03
C SER A 190 1.83 2.84 14.82
N TYR A 191 1.22 2.68 16.00
CA TYR A 191 1.43 1.50 16.84
C TYR A 191 0.80 0.23 16.24
N PRO A 192 1.43 -0.95 16.41
CA PRO A 192 0.83 -2.22 16.02
C PRO A 192 -0.45 -2.46 16.83
N ARG A 193 -1.52 -2.82 16.14
CA ARG A 193 -2.76 -3.33 16.73
C ARG A 193 -2.83 -4.82 16.50
N ILE A 194 -2.98 -5.59 17.57
CA ILE A 194 -3.11 -7.04 17.51
C ILE A 194 -4.58 -7.38 17.71
N SER A 195 -5.16 -8.18 16.82
CA SER A 195 -6.47 -8.79 17.06
C SER A 195 -6.31 -10.13 17.76
N GLU A 196 -7.19 -10.41 18.72
CA GLU A 196 -7.17 -11.63 19.53
C GLU A 196 -7.56 -12.90 18.75
N ASP A 197 -7.08 -14.03 19.25
CA ASP A 197 -7.03 -15.33 18.57
C ASP A 197 -8.40 -16.03 18.54
N ILE A 198 -9.13 -15.90 17.43
CA ILE A 198 -10.31 -16.72 17.17
C ILE A 198 -9.88 -17.94 16.33
N SER A 199 -10.30 -19.14 16.73
CA SER A 199 -10.07 -20.36 15.95
C SER A 199 -10.72 -20.23 14.57
N LYS A 200 -9.92 -20.39 13.52
CA LYS A 200 -10.33 -20.31 12.12
C LYS A 200 -10.14 -21.65 11.42
N LYS A 201 -10.96 -21.88 10.41
CA LYS A 201 -10.74 -22.89 9.37
C LYS A 201 -9.65 -22.39 8.41
N ILE A 202 -8.63 -23.20 8.20
CA ILE A 202 -7.43 -22.90 7.43
C ILE A 202 -7.37 -23.87 6.25
N PRO A 203 -7.42 -23.39 4.99
CA PRO A 203 -7.32 -24.24 3.81
C PRO A 203 -5.91 -24.82 3.67
N SER A 204 -5.71 -25.74 2.74
CA SER A 204 -4.37 -26.15 2.36
C SER A 204 -3.58 -24.96 1.80
N LEU A 205 -2.62 -24.50 2.58
CA LEU A 205 -1.82 -23.30 2.27
C LEU A 205 -0.64 -23.58 1.34
N LYS A 206 -0.40 -24.85 0.98
CA LYS A 206 0.70 -25.24 0.11
C LYS A 206 0.17 -25.46 -1.31
N PRO A 207 0.77 -24.85 -2.35
CA PRO A 207 0.44 -25.18 -3.72
C PRO A 207 0.62 -26.69 -3.96
N PRO A 208 -0.37 -27.40 -4.52
CA PRO A 208 -0.22 -28.80 -4.88
C PRO A 208 1.00 -29.04 -5.77
N VAL A 209 1.77 -30.10 -5.47
CA VAL A 209 3.03 -30.41 -6.18
C VAL A 209 2.79 -30.60 -7.68
N THR A 210 1.63 -31.13 -8.05
CA THR A 210 1.19 -31.35 -9.44
C THR A 210 1.11 -30.05 -10.24
N ILE A 211 0.70 -28.94 -9.63
CA ILE A 211 0.63 -27.62 -10.27
C ILE A 211 2.03 -27.13 -10.61
N LEU A 212 2.97 -27.29 -9.66
CA LEU A 212 4.36 -26.88 -9.82
C LEU A 212 5.09 -27.75 -10.85
N THR A 213 4.84 -29.06 -10.90
CA THR A 213 5.47 -29.97 -11.86
C THR A 213 4.92 -29.81 -13.27
N ASN A 214 3.61 -29.63 -13.41
CA ASN A 214 2.96 -29.52 -14.72
C ASN A 214 3.04 -28.11 -15.30
N GLN A 215 3.52 -27.13 -14.51
CA GLN A 215 3.57 -25.71 -14.86
C GLN A 215 2.20 -25.18 -15.35
N SER A 216 1.12 -25.74 -14.80
CA SER A 216 -0.24 -25.35 -15.17
C SER A 216 -0.52 -23.98 -14.57
N ARG A 217 -0.48 -22.96 -15.43
CA ARG A 217 -0.73 -21.58 -15.03
C ARG A 217 -2.15 -21.38 -14.53
N SER A 218 -3.13 -22.05 -15.13
CA SER A 218 -4.54 -21.94 -14.76
C SER A 218 -4.78 -22.42 -13.33
N ASP A 219 -4.25 -23.60 -12.98
CA ASP A 219 -4.45 -24.20 -11.66
C ASP A 219 -3.74 -23.37 -10.57
N LEU A 220 -2.57 -22.80 -10.90
CA LEU A 220 -1.88 -21.88 -9.99
C LEU A 220 -2.67 -20.58 -9.78
N ASP A 221 -3.27 -20.04 -10.83
CA ASP A 221 -4.09 -18.82 -10.76
C ASP A 221 -5.38 -19.07 -9.94
N GLU A 222 -6.00 -20.24 -10.05
CA GLU A 222 -7.15 -20.66 -9.23
C GLU A 222 -6.76 -20.79 -7.75
N PHE A 223 -5.72 -21.58 -7.45
CA PHE A 223 -5.19 -21.70 -6.08
C PHE A 223 -4.83 -20.34 -5.48
N ALA A 224 -4.15 -19.48 -6.24
CA ALA A 224 -3.79 -18.16 -5.77
C ALA A 224 -5.01 -17.26 -5.54
N THR A 225 -6.07 -17.40 -6.33
CA THR A 225 -7.31 -16.64 -6.14
C THR A 225 -8.00 -17.07 -4.84
N ASP A 226 -8.12 -18.37 -4.62
CA ASP A 226 -8.73 -18.97 -3.43
C ASP A 226 -8.00 -18.54 -2.14
N ILE A 227 -6.67 -18.64 -2.13
CA ILE A 227 -5.87 -18.24 -0.96
C ILE A 227 -5.96 -16.72 -0.73
N TYR A 228 -6.00 -15.91 -1.78
CA TYR A 228 -6.16 -14.46 -1.64
C TYR A 228 -7.53 -14.07 -1.09
N GLU A 229 -8.60 -14.73 -1.55
CA GLU A 229 -9.95 -14.54 -1.02
C GLU A 229 -10.00 -14.93 0.46
N TRP A 230 -9.48 -16.11 0.83
CA TRP A 230 -9.43 -16.54 2.22
C TRP A 230 -8.63 -15.58 3.10
N LEU A 231 -7.43 -15.15 2.68
CA LEU A 231 -6.63 -14.13 3.38
C LEU A 231 -7.40 -12.81 3.53
N SER A 232 -8.19 -12.43 2.53
CA SER A 232 -9.03 -11.23 2.58
C SER A 232 -10.14 -11.36 3.62
N LEU A 233 -10.76 -12.54 3.75
CA LEU A 233 -11.72 -12.82 4.82
C LEU A 233 -11.08 -12.80 6.22
N VAL A 234 -9.83 -13.24 6.35
CA VAL A 234 -9.06 -13.05 7.59
C VAL A 234 -8.87 -11.56 7.89
N ARG A 235 -8.51 -10.74 6.89
CA ARG A 235 -8.37 -9.28 7.07
C ARG A 235 -9.69 -8.57 7.38
N LEU A 236 -10.82 -9.12 6.95
CA LEU A 236 -12.15 -8.58 7.23
C LEU A 236 -12.74 -9.07 8.55
N ASP A 237 -12.02 -9.92 9.30
CA ASP A 237 -12.53 -10.61 10.49
C ASP A 237 -13.86 -11.33 10.20
N SER A 238 -13.99 -11.89 9.00
CA SER A 238 -15.23 -12.51 8.54
C SER A 238 -15.61 -13.72 9.41
N PRO A 239 -16.89 -13.87 9.80
CA PRO A 239 -17.36 -15.06 10.49
C PRO A 239 -17.33 -16.30 9.60
N ARG A 240 -17.24 -16.15 8.26
CA ARG A 240 -17.28 -17.26 7.28
C ARG A 240 -16.12 -18.24 7.37
N ILE A 241 -15.05 -17.84 8.03
CA ILE A 241 -13.87 -18.68 8.25
C ILE A 241 -13.77 -19.15 9.71
N ASN A 242 -14.79 -18.90 10.55
CA ASN A 242 -14.81 -19.43 11.91
C ASN A 242 -15.08 -20.95 11.90
N VAL A 243 -14.54 -21.65 12.90
CA VAL A 243 -14.79 -23.08 13.09
C VAL A 243 -16.27 -23.38 13.30
N ASP A 244 -16.93 -22.55 14.11
CA ASP A 244 -18.33 -22.68 14.52
C ASP A 244 -19.33 -22.00 13.59
N ASP A 245 -18.89 -21.61 12.39
CA ASP A 245 -19.77 -20.96 11.44
C ASP A 245 -20.90 -21.88 10.96
N LYS A 246 -22.15 -21.41 11.11
CA LYS A 246 -23.40 -22.13 10.78
C LYS A 246 -24.33 -21.28 9.92
N ILE A 247 -23.76 -20.54 8.98
CA ILE A 247 -24.57 -19.73 8.06
C ILE A 247 -25.48 -20.62 7.22
N ASP A 248 -26.71 -20.16 7.02
CA ASP A 248 -27.63 -20.75 6.06
C ASP A 248 -27.04 -20.67 4.64
N SER A 249 -26.99 -21.80 3.93
CA SER A 249 -26.44 -21.87 2.57
C SER A 249 -27.23 -21.03 1.55
N TYR A 250 -28.48 -20.68 1.87
CA TYR A 250 -29.25 -19.70 1.10
C TYR A 250 -28.65 -18.28 1.18
N LEU A 251 -28.02 -17.93 2.31
CA LEU A 251 -27.44 -16.60 2.56
C LEU A 251 -25.98 -16.49 2.12
N SER A 252 -25.21 -17.58 2.21
CA SER A 252 -23.82 -17.60 1.78
C SER A 252 -23.41 -19.00 1.33
N SER A 253 -22.91 -19.09 0.11
CA SER A 253 -22.34 -20.32 -0.46
C SER A 253 -20.81 -20.41 -0.27
N TYR A 254 -20.20 -19.46 0.44
CA TYR A 254 -18.76 -19.48 0.64
C TYR A 254 -18.36 -20.68 1.51
N THR A 255 -17.36 -21.42 1.05
CA THR A 255 -16.71 -22.49 1.80
C THR A 255 -15.21 -22.23 1.80
N VAL A 256 -14.52 -22.66 2.85
CA VAL A 256 -13.06 -22.59 2.88
C VAL A 256 -12.50 -23.42 1.72
N PRO A 257 -11.53 -22.89 0.95
CA PRO A 257 -11.01 -23.59 -0.23
C PRO A 257 -10.38 -24.95 0.06
N GLY A 258 -10.48 -25.85 -0.92
CA GLY A 258 -9.93 -27.20 -0.86
C GLY A 258 -10.94 -28.26 -0.41
N ASP A 259 -10.47 -29.51 -0.36
CA ASP A 259 -11.29 -30.63 0.12
C ASP A 259 -11.53 -30.49 1.63
N PRO A 260 -12.73 -30.84 2.15
CA PRO A 260 -13.04 -30.73 3.57
C PRO A 260 -12.07 -31.47 4.50
N ASP A 261 -11.48 -32.56 4.00
CA ASP A 261 -10.50 -33.37 4.73
C ASP A 261 -9.12 -32.68 4.85
N ASP A 262 -8.82 -31.73 3.96
CA ASP A 262 -7.57 -30.95 3.96
C ASP A 262 -7.68 -29.65 4.77
N VAL A 263 -8.89 -29.26 5.17
CA VAL A 263 -9.13 -28.07 5.99
C VAL A 263 -8.74 -28.34 7.44
N SER A 264 -7.78 -27.58 7.93
CA SER A 264 -7.32 -27.65 9.32
C SER A 264 -7.95 -26.56 10.18
N GLU A 265 -8.01 -26.79 11.49
CA GLU A 265 -8.39 -25.76 12.45
C GLU A 265 -7.13 -25.19 13.11
N GLY A 266 -7.07 -23.87 13.26
CA GLY A 266 -5.95 -23.23 13.93
C GLY A 266 -6.27 -21.83 14.41
N LYS A 267 -5.45 -21.33 15.34
CA LYS A 267 -5.53 -19.96 15.83
C LYS A 267 -4.65 -19.07 14.98
N LEU A 268 -5.24 -17.99 14.47
CA LEU A 268 -4.53 -16.99 13.67
C LEU A 268 -4.46 -15.68 14.44
N CYS A 269 -3.34 -14.98 14.27
CA CYS A 269 -3.18 -13.63 14.74
C CYS A 269 -2.99 -12.68 13.56
N ARG A 270 -3.60 -11.50 13.64
CA ARG A 270 -3.34 -10.38 12.73
C ARG A 270 -2.73 -9.22 13.51
N VAL A 271 -1.60 -8.71 12.99
CA VAL A 271 -0.96 -7.48 13.45
C VAL A 271 -1.15 -6.42 12.39
N SER A 272 -1.79 -5.30 12.74
CA SER A 272 -2.13 -4.23 11.81
C SER A 272 -1.48 -2.91 12.21
N TRP A 273 -0.89 -2.22 11.24
CA TRP A 273 -0.42 -0.84 11.36
C TRP A 273 -1.25 0.04 10.44
N GLN A 274 -1.62 1.23 10.91
CA GLN A 274 -2.37 2.20 10.12
C GLN A 274 -1.78 3.60 10.32
N GLY A 275 -1.57 4.32 9.23
CA GLY A 275 -0.96 5.64 9.27
C GLY A 275 -0.58 6.17 7.89
N PHE A 276 0.50 6.94 7.83
CA PHE A 276 1.14 7.41 6.59
C PHE A 276 2.55 6.84 6.53
N ILE A 277 2.66 5.60 6.04
CA ILE A 277 3.82 4.72 6.21
C ILE A 277 4.65 4.72 4.91
N PRO A 278 5.97 4.93 4.98
CA PRO A 278 6.80 4.92 3.77
C PRO A 278 7.08 3.49 3.25
N PRO A 279 7.22 3.28 1.93
CA PRO A 279 7.55 1.98 1.32
C PRO A 279 8.78 1.29 1.88
N ARG A 280 9.80 2.06 2.29
CA ARG A 280 11.01 1.48 2.88
C ARG A 280 10.72 0.78 4.20
N TRP A 281 9.76 1.29 4.98
CA TRP A 281 9.37 0.66 6.22
C TRP A 281 8.69 -0.70 5.98
N THR A 282 7.83 -0.80 4.96
CA THR A 282 7.18 -2.08 4.62
C THR A 282 8.19 -3.10 4.09
N GLN A 283 9.18 -2.66 3.31
CA GLN A 283 10.30 -3.48 2.88
C GLN A 283 11.09 -4.03 4.08
N GLN A 284 11.45 -3.16 5.04
CA GLN A 284 12.17 -3.56 6.25
C GLN A 284 11.35 -4.53 7.10
N THR A 285 10.05 -4.26 7.26
CA THR A 285 9.13 -5.10 8.04
C THR A 285 9.04 -6.50 7.46
N LEU A 286 8.95 -6.63 6.12
CA LEU A 286 8.99 -7.95 5.47
C LEU A 286 10.27 -8.71 5.81
N ALA A 287 11.43 -8.04 5.72
CA ALA A 287 12.71 -8.66 6.06
C ALA A 287 12.77 -9.09 7.53
N ASP A 288 12.35 -8.22 8.44
CA ASP A 288 12.33 -8.51 9.88
C ASP A 288 11.45 -9.72 10.20
N VAL A 289 10.26 -9.82 9.58
CA VAL A 289 9.35 -10.96 9.72
C VAL A 289 9.99 -12.25 9.20
N ILE A 290 10.62 -12.21 8.02
CA ILE A 290 11.31 -13.38 7.44
C ILE A 290 12.44 -13.86 8.35
N LEU A 291 13.19 -12.94 8.95
CA LEU A 291 14.34 -13.22 9.82
C LEU A 291 13.92 -13.71 11.21
N ALA A 292 12.77 -13.25 11.71
CA ALA A 292 12.26 -13.63 13.03
C ALA A 292 11.57 -15.00 13.00
N LEU A 293 10.80 -15.27 11.95
CA LEU A 293 9.96 -16.44 11.89
C LEU A 293 10.73 -17.71 11.48
N PRO A 294 10.41 -18.89 12.05
CA PRO A 294 10.99 -20.16 11.62
C PRO A 294 10.83 -20.39 10.11
N SER A 295 11.84 -20.98 9.47
CA SER A 295 11.89 -21.17 8.01
C SER A 295 10.70 -21.95 7.44
N LYS A 296 10.11 -22.85 8.24
CA LYS A 296 8.95 -23.67 7.85
C LYS A 296 7.59 -23.01 8.11
N SER A 297 7.55 -21.89 8.83
CA SER A 297 6.29 -21.23 9.16
C SER A 297 5.76 -20.39 7.99
N TRP A 298 4.44 -20.29 7.86
CA TRP A 298 3.81 -19.43 6.89
C TRP A 298 3.48 -18.06 7.50
N PHE A 299 3.40 -17.04 6.65
CA PHE A 299 2.84 -15.74 7.00
C PHE A 299 2.31 -15.03 5.74
N SER A 300 1.44 -14.04 5.92
CA SER A 300 1.01 -13.13 4.86
C SER A 300 1.22 -11.68 5.30
N LEU A 301 1.92 -10.88 4.50
CA LEU A 301 2.09 -9.44 4.69
C LEU A 301 1.37 -8.69 3.57
N SER A 302 0.35 -7.92 3.92
CA SER A 302 -0.43 -7.10 3.01
C SER A 302 -0.16 -5.62 3.24
N THR A 303 -0.03 -4.83 2.17
CA THR A 303 0.06 -3.37 2.20
C THR A 303 -1.02 -2.76 1.31
N THR A 304 -1.75 -1.78 1.84
CA THR A 304 -2.82 -1.05 1.15
C THR A 304 -2.46 0.43 1.11
N THR A 305 -2.36 1.01 -0.08
CA THR A 305 -2.03 2.43 -0.27
C THR A 305 -3.26 3.33 -0.15
N PHE A 306 -3.05 4.64 -0.03
CA PHE A 306 -4.16 5.60 -0.10
C PHE A 306 -4.83 5.57 -1.48
N ALA A 307 -6.16 5.61 -1.48
CA ALA A 307 -6.95 5.88 -2.68
C ALA A 307 -6.61 7.27 -3.21
N ARG A 308 -6.42 7.39 -4.53
CA ARG A 308 -6.05 8.65 -5.21
C ARG A 308 -7.19 9.25 -6.02
N ASP A 309 -8.23 8.49 -6.29
CA ASP A 309 -9.36 8.91 -7.09
C ASP A 309 -10.68 8.84 -6.29
N ILE A 310 -11.74 9.30 -6.94
CA ILE A 310 -13.10 9.30 -6.38
C ILE A 310 -13.70 7.89 -6.40
N VAL A 311 -13.17 6.99 -7.24
CA VAL A 311 -13.63 5.58 -7.33
C VAL A 311 -13.15 4.79 -6.11
N GLY A 312 -12.09 5.26 -5.45
CA GLY A 312 -11.55 4.64 -4.25
C GLY A 312 -10.46 3.61 -4.56
N ASP A 313 -9.89 3.60 -5.77
CA ASP A 313 -8.94 2.58 -6.18
C ASP A 313 -7.61 2.74 -5.40
N SER A 314 -7.34 1.77 -4.51
CA SER A 314 -6.05 1.60 -3.86
C SER A 314 -5.17 0.62 -4.63
N ALA A 315 -3.86 0.84 -4.58
CA ALA A 315 -2.90 -0.19 -4.95
C ALA A 315 -2.67 -1.03 -3.71
N ASP A 316 -2.76 -2.34 -3.87
CA ASP A 316 -2.62 -3.32 -2.81
C ASP A 316 -1.55 -4.33 -3.20
N CYS A 317 -0.73 -4.72 -2.25
CA CYS A 317 0.32 -5.73 -2.43
C CYS A 317 0.19 -6.73 -1.29
N THR A 318 0.08 -8.02 -1.61
CA THR A 318 0.03 -9.09 -0.61
C THR A 318 1.11 -10.11 -0.92
N ILE A 319 1.96 -10.39 0.06
CA ILE A 319 3.08 -11.33 -0.04
C ILE A 319 2.81 -12.43 0.95
N PHE A 320 2.77 -13.66 0.48
CA PHE A 320 2.52 -14.85 1.27
C PHE A 320 3.68 -15.82 1.15
N ARG A 321 4.23 -16.25 2.29
CA ARG A 321 5.20 -17.36 2.36
C ARG A 321 4.44 -18.66 2.67
N PRO A 322 4.41 -19.65 1.78
CA PRO A 322 3.75 -20.93 2.05
C PRO A 322 4.44 -21.72 3.18
N PRO A 323 3.71 -22.63 3.86
CA PRO A 323 4.31 -23.48 4.89
C PRO A 323 5.35 -24.43 4.30
N ASN A 324 6.40 -24.72 5.07
CA ASN A 324 7.53 -25.57 4.67
C ASN A 324 8.28 -25.12 3.39
N ALA A 325 8.11 -23.86 2.98
CA ALA A 325 8.66 -23.30 1.76
C ALA A 325 9.42 -21.99 2.05
N SER A 326 10.54 -22.11 2.78
CA SER A 326 11.25 -20.95 3.37
C SER A 326 11.71 -19.90 2.38
N GLY A 327 12.02 -20.32 1.15
CA GLY A 327 12.46 -19.46 0.07
C GLY A 327 11.38 -19.13 -0.94
N GLU A 328 10.14 -19.61 -0.80
CA GLU A 328 9.10 -19.41 -1.82
C GLU A 328 8.09 -18.35 -1.37
N TYR A 329 7.48 -17.67 -2.33
CA TYR A 329 6.40 -16.73 -2.06
C TYR A 329 5.37 -16.69 -3.18
N ILE A 330 4.15 -16.33 -2.80
CA ILE A 330 3.10 -15.86 -3.72
C ILE A 330 2.94 -14.36 -3.48
N LEU A 331 2.90 -13.59 -4.56
CA LEU A 331 2.67 -12.15 -4.55
C LEU A 331 1.42 -11.84 -5.37
N TRP A 332 0.46 -11.16 -4.76
CA TRP A 332 -0.64 -10.48 -5.44
C TRP A 332 -0.34 -8.98 -5.50
N ASP A 333 -0.18 -8.45 -6.71
CA ASP A 333 0.10 -7.04 -6.99
C ASP A 333 -1.10 -6.43 -7.71
N ILE A 334 -1.94 -5.73 -6.95
CA ILE A 334 -3.11 -5.02 -7.46
C ILE A 334 -2.69 -3.60 -7.80
N ARG A 335 -2.60 -3.33 -9.11
CA ARG A 335 -2.16 -2.04 -9.61
C ARG A 335 -3.34 -1.13 -9.91
N LYS A 336 -3.16 0.14 -9.58
CA LYS A 336 -4.04 1.24 -10.01
C LYS A 336 -4.04 1.34 -11.53
N HIS A 337 -5.17 1.78 -12.10
CA HIS A 337 -5.19 2.29 -13.47
C HIS A 337 -4.50 3.67 -13.49
N ASN A 338 -3.68 3.92 -14.51
CA ASN A 338 -2.96 5.19 -14.69
C ASN A 338 -3.79 6.23 -15.44
#